data_AF-A0A9E3U1I8-F1
#
_entry.id   AF-A0A9E3U1I8-F1
#
_cell.length_a   1.000
_cell.length_b   1.000
_cell.length_c   1.000
_cell.angle_alpha   90.00
_cell.angle_beta   90.00
_cell.angle_gamma   90.00
#
_symmetry.space_group_name_H-M   'P 1'
#
loop_
_entity.id
_entity.type
_entity.pdbx_description
1 polymer ?
#
loop_
_entity_poly.entity_id
_entity_poly.type
_entity_poly.pdbx_seq_one_letter_code
_entity_poly.pdbx_strand_id
1 'polypeptide(L)' 'TEHDRLFASIRTGEPLNNGEYMAHSTLLAIMGRMATYSGQEITWDSALNSPERLGPTTYDWEAPLPEPPVQIPGAAKS' A
#
# COMPACT_ATOMS: atom_id res chain seq x y z
N THR A 1 26.83 5.90 0.69
CA THR A 1 25.37 6.17 0.78
C THR A 1 24.67 5.00 1.46
N GLU A 2 23.34 5.00 1.68
CA GLU A 2 22.63 4.02 2.56
C GLU A 2 23.05 2.54 2.40
N HIS A 3 23.32 2.08 1.17
CA HIS A 3 23.84 0.73 0.93
C HIS A 3 25.19 0.47 1.61
N ASP A 4 26.10 1.46 1.65
CA ASP A 4 27.37 1.36 2.36
C ASP A 4 27.17 1.20 3.87
N ARG A 5 26.16 1.89 4.44
CA ARG A 5 25.82 1.77 5.87
C ARG A 5 25.24 0.40 6.19
N LEU A 6 24.35 -0.11 5.33
CA LEU A 6 23.83 -1.47 5.44
C LEU A 6 24.97 -2.50 5.37
N PHE A 7 25.84 -2.42 4.36
CA PHE A 7 26.94 -3.37 4.23
C PHE A 7 27.99 -3.23 5.35
N ALA A 8 28.23 -2.03 5.86
CA ALA A 8 29.06 -1.83 7.04
C ALA A 8 28.45 -2.51 8.27
N SER A 9 27.15 -2.28 8.56
CA SER A 9 26.45 -2.91 9.70
C SER A 9 26.50 -4.44 9.68
N ILE A 10 26.39 -5.05 8.49
CA ILE A 10 26.49 -6.50 8.34
C ILE A 10 27.92 -6.99 8.62
N ARG A 11 28.93 -6.27 8.14
CA ARG A 11 30.35 -6.64 8.29
C ARG A 11 30.89 -6.40 9.71
N THR A 12 30.40 -5.37 10.39
CA THR A 12 30.80 -5.05 11.77
C THR A 12 29.98 -5.80 12.81
N GLY A 13 28.86 -6.43 12.41
CA GLY A 13 27.94 -7.09 13.33
C GLY A 13 27.13 -6.12 14.19
N GLU A 14 27.02 -4.85 13.78
CA GLU A 14 26.26 -3.80 14.45
C GLU A 14 24.99 -3.49 13.63
N PRO A 15 23.83 -4.10 13.93
CA PRO A 15 22.65 -4.00 13.08
C PRO A 15 22.11 -2.56 12.98
N LEU A 16 21.91 -2.08 11.75
CA LEU A 16 21.21 -0.82 11.48
C LEU A 16 19.70 -1.08 11.42
N ASN A 17 18.94 -0.50 12.33
CA ASN A 17 17.48 -0.61 12.33
C ASN A 17 16.83 0.67 11.76
N ASN A 18 16.36 0.59 10.51
CA ASN A 18 15.58 1.64 9.85
C ASN A 18 14.08 1.28 9.77
N GLY A 19 13.62 0.29 10.53
CA GLY A 19 12.28 -0.29 10.39
C GLY A 19 11.15 0.72 10.61
N GLU A 20 11.24 1.53 11.66
CA GLU A 20 10.24 2.57 11.95
C GLU A 20 10.15 3.63 10.85
N TYR A 21 11.32 4.13 10.39
CA TYR A 21 11.37 5.07 9.29
C TYR A 21 10.74 4.50 8.01
N MET A 22 11.06 3.25 7.67
CA MET A 22 10.50 2.59 6.49
C MET A 22 8.98 2.33 6.63
N ALA A 23 8.52 1.96 7.83
CA ALA A 23 7.10 1.79 8.11
C ALA A 23 6.34 3.11 7.94
N HIS A 24 6.87 4.21 8.47
CA HIS A 24 6.29 5.54 8.27
C HIS A 24 6.32 5.98 6.79
N SER A 25 7.41 5.74 6.07
CA SER A 25 7.49 6.03 4.63
C SER A 25 6.43 5.27 3.82
N THR A 26 6.16 4.02 4.19
CA THR A 26 5.15 3.19 3.53
C THR A 26 3.75 3.71 3.84
N LEU A 27 3.46 4.04 5.10
CA LEU A 27 2.17 4.61 5.50
C LEU A 27 1.92 5.96 4.81
N LEU A 28 2.94 6.81 4.66
CA LEU A 28 2.82 8.06 3.91
C LEU A 28 2.37 7.83 2.46
N ALA A 29 2.91 6.80 1.78
CA ALA A 29 2.49 6.46 0.42
C ALA A 29 1.03 6.00 0.36
N ILE A 30 0.58 5.21 1.34
CA ILE A 30 -0.82 4.78 1.47
C ILE A 30 -1.74 5.99 1.69
N MET A 31 -1.36 6.90 2.60
CA MET A 31 -2.11 8.14 2.85
C MET A 31 -2.24 9.00 1.59
N GLY A 32 -1.17 9.11 0.79
CA GLY A 32 -1.20 9.83 -0.49
C GLY A 32 -2.21 9.23 -1.47
N ARG A 33 -2.28 7.90 -1.56
CA ARG A 33 -3.31 7.20 -2.34
C ARG A 33 -4.72 7.49 -1.82
N MET A 34 -4.93 7.36 -0.51
CA MET A 34 -6.23 7.60 0.13
C MET A 34 -6.73 9.03 -0.13
N ALA A 35 -5.87 10.03 0.10
CA ALA A 35 -6.21 11.44 -0.11
C ALA A 35 -6.51 11.75 -1.59
N THR A 36 -5.76 11.16 -2.52
CA THR A 36 -5.99 11.37 -3.97
C THR A 36 -7.35 10.84 -4.41
N TYR A 37 -7.77 9.67 -3.89
CA TYR A 37 -9.04 9.06 -4.30
C TYR A 37 -10.26 9.59 -3.54
N SER A 38 -10.10 10.05 -2.30
CA SER A 38 -11.20 10.61 -1.52
C SER A 38 -11.38 12.12 -1.69
N GLY A 39 -10.30 12.84 -2.05
CA GLY A 39 -10.26 14.30 -2.02
C GLY A 39 -10.31 14.89 -0.60
N GLN A 40 -10.10 14.06 0.42
CA GLN A 40 -10.20 14.45 1.83
C GLN A 40 -8.82 14.52 2.49
N GLU A 41 -8.74 15.30 3.57
CA GLU A 41 -7.60 15.26 4.47
C GLU A 41 -7.57 13.92 5.23
N ILE A 42 -6.43 13.24 5.20
CA ILE A 42 -6.21 11.95 5.86
C ILE A 42 -5.19 12.15 6.99
N THR A 43 -5.57 11.80 8.22
CA THR A 43 -4.67 11.82 9.38
C THR A 43 -3.95 10.49 9.55
N TRP A 44 -2.79 10.49 10.21
CA TRP A 44 -2.02 9.27 10.49
C TRP A 44 -2.85 8.20 11.22
N ASP A 45 -3.61 8.60 12.24
CA ASP A 45 -4.47 7.69 13.00
C ASP A 45 -5.59 7.11 12.15
N SER A 46 -6.23 7.94 11.29
CA SER A 46 -7.27 7.47 10.39
C SER A 46 -6.76 6.48 9.35
N ALA A 47 -5.52 6.65 8.89
CA ALA A 47 -4.89 5.74 7.93
C ALA A 47 -4.47 4.42 8.60
N LEU A 48 -3.92 4.47 9.81
CA LEU A 48 -3.55 3.28 10.59
C LEU A 48 -4.76 2.42 10.95
N ASN A 49 -5.88 3.07 11.29
CA ASN A 49 -7.10 2.41 11.73
C ASN A 49 -8.16 2.29 10.62
N SER A 50 -7.77 2.45 9.34
CA SER A 50 -8.70 2.45 8.23
C SER A 50 -9.39 1.07 8.06
N PRO A 51 -10.73 1.02 7.94
CA PRO A 51 -11.46 -0.21 7.65
C PRO A 51 -11.45 -0.57 6.16
N GLU A 52 -10.80 0.22 5.31
CA GLU A 52 -10.79 0.05 3.85
C GLU A 52 -10.14 -1.29 3.44
N ARG A 53 -10.86 -2.10 2.65
CA ARG A 53 -10.37 -3.37 2.11
C ARG A 53 -10.38 -3.34 0.59
N LEU A 54 -9.19 -3.38 0.00
CA LEU A 54 -9.02 -3.41 -1.46
C LEU A 54 -8.90 -4.82 -2.03
N GLY A 55 -8.56 -5.79 -1.18
CA GLY A 55 -8.44 -7.20 -1.54
C GLY A 55 -9.76 -7.97 -1.37
N PRO A 56 -9.83 -9.20 -1.91
CA PRO A 56 -11.01 -10.05 -1.78
C PRO A 56 -11.31 -10.36 -0.32
N THR A 57 -12.58 -10.59 0.03
CA THR A 57 -12.99 -10.95 1.40
C THR A 57 -12.40 -12.28 1.86
N THR A 58 -12.28 -13.24 0.93
CA THR A 58 -11.72 -14.57 1.16
C THR A 58 -10.55 -14.79 0.21
N TYR A 59 -9.44 -15.28 0.74
CA TYR A 59 -8.30 -15.70 -0.07
C TYR A 59 -8.35 -17.22 -0.24
N ASP A 60 -8.94 -17.66 -1.34
CA ASP A 60 -9.05 -19.06 -1.74
C ASP A 60 -8.59 -19.18 -3.20
N TRP A 61 -7.82 -20.22 -3.51
CA TRP A 61 -7.37 -20.51 -4.88
C TRP A 61 -8.53 -20.76 -5.83
N GLU A 62 -9.65 -21.26 -5.31
CA GLU A 62 -10.87 -21.55 -6.05
C GLU A 62 -11.90 -20.40 -5.95
N ALA A 63 -11.57 -19.29 -5.27
CA ALA A 63 -12.49 -18.17 -5.17
C ALA A 63 -12.72 -17.55 -6.56
N PRO A 64 -13.99 -17.36 -6.99
CA PRO A 64 -14.26 -16.66 -8.23
C PRO A 64 -13.78 -15.22 -8.11
N LEU A 65 -12.77 -14.85 -8.91
CA LEU A 65 -12.39 -13.46 -9.08
C LEU A 65 -13.52 -12.75 -9.83
N PRO A 66 -14.02 -11.61 -9.34
CA PRO A 66 -14.97 -10.82 -10.12
C PRO A 66 -14.28 -10.39 -11.42
N GLU A 67 -14.76 -10.88 -12.56
CA GLU A 67 -14.26 -10.46 -13.86
C GLU A 67 -14.53 -8.96 -14.01
N PRO A 68 -13.51 -8.13 -14.27
CA PRO A 68 -13.75 -6.72 -14.55
C PRO A 68 -14.65 -6.62 -15.78
N PRO A 69 -15.69 -5.77 -15.78
CA PRO A 69 -16.57 -5.64 -16.93
C PRO A 69 -15.73 -5.22 -18.14
N VAL A 70 -15.75 -6.03 -19.19
CA VAL A 70 -15.13 -5.68 -20.46
C VAL A 70 -15.85 -4.46 -20.99
N GLN A 71 -15.16 -3.32 -21.05
CA GLN A 71 -15.71 -2.13 -21.69
C GLN A 71 -15.80 -2.39 -23.19
N ILE A 72 -17.00 -2.68 -23.69
CA ILE A 72 -17.27 -2.80 -25.12
C ILE A 72 -17.53 -1.39 -25.67
N PRO A 73 -16.69 -0.87 -26.60
CA PRO A 73 -16.94 0.41 -27.24
C PRO A 73 -18.32 0.40 -27.93
N GLY A 74 -19.19 1.34 -27.54
CA GLY A 74 -20.54 1.51 -28.11
C GLY A 74 -21.70 0.90 -27.33
N ALA A 75 -21.47 0.21 -26.19
CA ALA A 75 -22.54 -0.38 -25.37
C ALA A 75 -23.05 0.52 -24.22
N ALA A 76 -22.44 1.69 -24.01
CA ALA A 76 -22.98 2.69 -23.09
C ALA A 76 -24.18 3.38 -23.77
N LYS A 77 -25.39 3.11 -23.25
CA LYS A 77 -26.60 3.86 -23.60
C LYS A 77 -26.38 5.35 -23.33
N SER A 78 -26.92 6.20 -24.21
CA SER A 78 -27.14 7.62 -23.98
C SER A 78 -27.87 7.90 -22.67
#